data_AF-A0A838YDQ7-F1
#
_entry.id   AF-A0A838YDQ7-F1
#
_cell.length_a   1.000
_cell.length_b   1.000
_cell.length_c   1.000
_cell.angle_alpha   90.00
_cell.angle_beta   90.00
_cell.angle_gamma   90.00
#
_symmetry.space_group_name_H-M   'P 1'
#
loop_
_entity.id
_entity.type
_entity.pdbx_description
1 polymer ?
#
loop_
_entity_poly.entity_id
_entity_poly.type
_entity_poly.pdbx_seq_one_letter_code
_entity_poly.pdbx_strand_id
1 'polypeptide(L)'
;MSQPLLTLPDPRQYHPPVSLTNMLIHNALSVQNATSDADRELWFVAIRDAMAQMLQRGELLSISVALAMVPSQDTYKIVWDALRAAVEQPDGRRAHLFALPLVLVAGSKNQATLPAQIADEDGLNALLRQHGVLSSDGEARVFGQLLHPDSVVAMDAAKLYRLTRELDAAAPLAGEALDGAAITLKEEGVFLRYLLGVAIQQPGDAAPVQLGGAVGAWGMPLMKFLGEQLHTDGVTLFP
;
A
#
# COMPACT_ATOMS: atom_id res chain seq x y z
N MET A 1 -23.73 -17.24 26.04
CA MET A 1 -24.45 -16.50 24.98
C MET A 1 -23.45 -15.54 24.37
N SER A 2 -22.94 -15.83 23.17
CA SER A 2 -22.00 -14.96 22.47
C SER A 2 -22.77 -13.73 21.97
N GLN A 3 -22.33 -12.53 22.35
CA GLN A 3 -22.91 -11.31 21.78
C GLN A 3 -22.71 -11.32 20.26
N PRO A 4 -23.73 -10.97 19.46
CA PRO A 4 -23.55 -10.82 18.03
C PRO A 4 -22.56 -9.67 17.78
N LEU A 5 -21.53 -9.94 16.98
CA LEU A 5 -20.63 -8.91 16.48
C LEU A 5 -21.48 -7.89 15.71
N LEU A 6 -21.50 -6.65 16.18
CA LEU A 6 -22.05 -5.51 15.45
C LEU A 6 -21.16 -5.25 14.22
N THR A 7 -21.47 -5.92 13.11
CA THR A 7 -20.86 -5.65 11.82
C THR A 7 -21.68 -4.59 11.10
N LEU A 8 -21.05 -3.48 10.71
CA LEU A 8 -21.66 -2.51 9.81
C LEU A 8 -22.04 -3.21 8.49
N PRO A 9 -23.24 -2.95 7.93
CA PRO A 9 -23.64 -3.53 6.67
C PRO A 9 -22.74 -3.03 5.54
N ASP A 10 -22.47 -3.88 4.55
CA ASP A 10 -21.69 -3.47 3.36
C ASP A 10 -22.48 -2.43 2.57
N PRO A 11 -21.94 -1.21 2.38
CA PRO A 11 -22.67 -0.15 1.67
C PRO A 11 -22.70 -0.34 0.15
N ARG A 12 -21.97 -1.32 -0.42
CA ARG A 12 -21.92 -1.55 -1.87
C ARG A 12 -23.25 -2.05 -2.41
N GLN A 13 -23.57 -1.62 -3.63
CA GLN A 13 -24.69 -2.16 -4.41
C GLN A 13 -24.19 -3.32 -5.28
N TYR A 14 -24.91 -4.43 -5.28
CA TYR A 14 -24.58 -5.63 -6.05
C TYR A 14 -25.54 -5.81 -7.21
N HIS A 15 -25.01 -6.22 -8.35
CA HIS A 15 -25.81 -6.38 -9.57
C HIS A 15 -26.47 -7.77 -9.60
N PRO A 16 -27.69 -7.90 -10.13
CA PRO A 16 -28.27 -9.23 -10.32
C PRO A 16 -27.37 -10.08 -11.24
N PRO A 17 -27.36 -11.42 -11.09
CA PRO A 17 -26.59 -12.30 -11.96
C PRO A 17 -26.97 -12.07 -13.43
N VAL A 18 -26.08 -11.45 -14.21
CA VAL A 18 -26.24 -11.26 -15.65
C VAL A 18 -25.41 -12.29 -16.41
N SER A 19 -25.76 -12.55 -17.67
CA SER A 19 -25.03 -13.48 -18.54
C SER A 19 -23.53 -13.14 -18.56
N LEU A 20 -22.70 -14.12 -18.18
CA LEU A 20 -21.31 -13.93 -17.75
C LEU A 20 -20.37 -13.77 -18.95
N THR A 21 -20.43 -12.61 -19.62
CA THR A 21 -19.41 -12.24 -20.62
C THR A 21 -18.07 -11.84 -19.98
N ASN A 22 -18.08 -11.49 -18.69
CA ASN A 22 -16.86 -11.13 -17.96
C ASN A 22 -16.22 -12.37 -17.32
N MET A 23 -15.03 -12.72 -17.80
CA MET A 23 -14.25 -13.89 -17.34
C MET A 23 -13.89 -13.83 -15.85
N LEU A 24 -13.63 -12.64 -15.29
CA LEU A 24 -13.29 -12.49 -13.87
C LEU A 24 -14.50 -12.83 -12.99
N ILE A 25 -15.69 -12.36 -13.36
CA ILE A 25 -16.93 -12.67 -12.63
C ILE A 25 -17.27 -14.16 -12.76
N HIS A 26 -17.11 -14.72 -13.97
CA HIS A 26 -17.31 -16.15 -14.20
C HIS A 26 -16.42 -16.99 -13.28
N ASN A 27 -15.11 -16.74 -13.28
CA ASN A 27 -14.18 -17.51 -12.46
C ASN A 27 -14.44 -17.31 -10.96
N ALA A 28 -14.79 -16.10 -10.52
CA ALA A 28 -15.14 -15.85 -9.12
C ALA A 28 -16.40 -16.62 -8.68
N LEU A 29 -17.42 -16.71 -9.52
CA LEU A 29 -18.60 -17.54 -9.26
C LEU A 29 -18.25 -19.03 -9.25
N SER A 30 -17.33 -19.48 -10.11
CA SER A 30 -16.85 -20.85 -10.08
C SER A 30 -16.07 -21.17 -8.80
N VAL A 31 -15.25 -20.24 -8.28
CA VAL A 31 -14.64 -20.37 -6.93
C VAL A 31 -15.71 -20.48 -5.84
N GLN A 32 -16.74 -19.65 -5.92
CA GLN A 32 -17.82 -19.62 -4.92
C GLN A 32 -18.63 -20.92 -4.92
N ASN A 33 -18.92 -21.46 -6.11
CA ASN A 33 -19.75 -22.65 -6.31
C ASN A 33 -18.96 -23.97 -6.32
N ALA A 34 -17.64 -23.93 -6.14
CA ALA A 34 -16.79 -25.12 -6.10
C ALA A 34 -17.23 -26.09 -4.99
N THR A 35 -17.33 -27.37 -5.32
CA THR A 35 -17.75 -28.43 -4.40
C THR A 35 -16.58 -29.13 -3.71
N SER A 36 -15.35 -28.87 -4.14
CA SER A 36 -14.12 -29.37 -3.55
C SER A 36 -13.09 -28.26 -3.38
N ASP A 37 -12.15 -28.43 -2.44
CA ASP A 37 -11.05 -27.48 -2.25
C ASP A 37 -10.11 -27.45 -3.46
N ALA A 38 -9.94 -28.57 -4.15
CA ALA A 38 -9.15 -28.65 -5.37
C ALA A 38 -9.77 -27.82 -6.50
N ASP A 39 -11.09 -27.89 -6.69
CA ASP A 39 -11.79 -27.05 -7.68
C ASP A 39 -11.75 -25.57 -7.29
N ARG A 40 -11.90 -25.27 -6.00
CA ARG A 40 -11.80 -23.90 -5.48
C ARG A 40 -10.44 -23.28 -5.81
N GLU A 41 -9.37 -24.01 -5.53
CA GLU A 41 -7.99 -23.57 -5.82
C GLU A 41 -7.77 -23.42 -7.33
N LEU A 42 -8.23 -24.39 -8.13
CA LEU A 42 -8.13 -24.34 -9.60
C LEU A 42 -8.76 -23.05 -10.16
N TRP A 43 -9.98 -22.74 -9.75
CA TRP A 43 -10.67 -21.54 -10.21
C TRP A 43 -10.06 -20.25 -9.65
N PHE A 44 -9.48 -20.29 -8.44
CA PHE A 44 -8.80 -19.15 -7.84
C PHE A 44 -7.50 -18.81 -8.59
N VAL A 45 -6.71 -19.84 -8.93
CA VAL A 45 -5.54 -19.68 -9.80
C VAL A 45 -5.95 -19.11 -11.17
N ALA A 46 -7.03 -19.61 -11.76
CA ALA A 46 -7.52 -19.13 -13.05
C ALA A 46 -7.93 -17.65 -13.04
N ILE A 47 -8.63 -17.17 -12.00
CA ILE A 47 -8.96 -15.74 -11.89
C ILE A 47 -7.71 -14.89 -11.63
N ARG A 48 -6.80 -15.34 -10.76
CA ARG A 48 -5.53 -14.64 -10.47
C ARG A 48 -4.69 -14.46 -11.74
N ASP A 49 -4.55 -15.51 -12.55
CA ASP A 49 -3.75 -15.48 -13.77
C ASP A 49 -4.40 -14.59 -14.84
N ALA A 50 -5.74 -14.62 -14.96
CA ALA A 50 -6.46 -13.68 -15.81
C ALA A 50 -6.25 -12.23 -15.36
N MET A 51 -6.32 -11.97 -14.04
CA MET A 51 -5.99 -10.66 -13.46
C MET A 51 -4.58 -10.20 -13.83
N ALA A 52 -3.58 -11.08 -13.66
CA ALA A 52 -2.19 -10.75 -13.95
C ALA A 52 -1.98 -10.37 -15.43
N GLN A 53 -2.61 -11.10 -16.36
CA GLN A 53 -2.58 -10.77 -17.79
C GLN A 53 -3.21 -9.40 -18.08
N MET A 54 -4.33 -9.08 -17.45
CA MET A 54 -5.00 -7.79 -17.61
C MET A 54 -4.17 -6.65 -17.03
N LEU A 55 -3.56 -6.82 -15.86
CA LEU A 55 -2.66 -5.85 -15.24
C LEU A 55 -1.42 -5.61 -16.10
N GLN A 56 -0.82 -6.68 -16.65
CA GLN A 56 0.32 -6.58 -17.55
C GLN A 56 0.00 -5.79 -18.83
N ARG A 57 -1.24 -5.88 -19.33
CA ARG A 57 -1.73 -5.12 -20.51
C ARG A 57 -2.29 -3.73 -20.15
N GLY A 58 -2.35 -3.37 -18.87
CA GLY A 58 -2.93 -2.10 -18.40
C GLY A 58 -4.46 -2.01 -18.55
N GLU A 59 -5.17 -3.14 -18.61
CA GLU A 59 -6.62 -3.23 -18.82
C GLU A 59 -7.44 -2.95 -17.54
N LEU A 60 -7.13 -1.84 -16.84
CA LEU A 60 -7.73 -1.49 -15.55
C LEU A 60 -9.25 -1.30 -15.60
N LEU A 61 -9.78 -0.79 -16.71
CA LEU A 61 -11.23 -0.58 -16.88
C LEU A 61 -11.99 -1.90 -16.76
N SER A 62 -11.50 -2.97 -17.37
CA SER A 62 -12.13 -4.29 -17.34
C SER A 62 -12.15 -4.90 -15.93
N ILE A 63 -11.10 -4.65 -15.14
CA ILE A 63 -11.02 -5.04 -13.72
C ILE A 63 -12.05 -4.23 -12.90
N SER A 64 -12.09 -2.91 -13.10
CA SER A 64 -13.04 -2.02 -12.41
C SER A 64 -14.50 -2.39 -12.72
N VAL A 65 -14.81 -2.70 -13.98
CA VAL A 65 -16.15 -3.18 -14.38
C VAL A 65 -16.47 -4.51 -13.69
N ALA A 66 -15.51 -5.45 -13.62
CA ALA A 66 -15.74 -6.72 -12.91
C ALA A 66 -16.10 -6.48 -11.43
N LEU A 67 -15.32 -5.66 -10.73
CA LEU A 67 -15.57 -5.32 -9.32
C LEU A 67 -16.92 -4.61 -9.10
N ALA A 68 -17.33 -3.75 -10.03
CA ALA A 68 -18.62 -3.05 -9.94
C ALA A 68 -19.81 -3.97 -10.24
N MET A 69 -19.64 -4.98 -11.09
CA MET A 69 -20.73 -5.82 -11.61
C MET A 69 -20.91 -7.16 -10.86
N VAL A 70 -20.12 -7.42 -9.81
CA VAL A 70 -20.26 -8.66 -9.03
C VAL A 70 -21.65 -8.77 -8.37
N PRO A 71 -22.20 -9.99 -8.22
CA PRO A 71 -23.56 -10.17 -7.74
C PRO A 71 -23.72 -10.29 -6.23
N SER A 72 -22.62 -10.34 -5.49
CA SER A 72 -22.66 -10.46 -4.04
C SER A 72 -21.36 -9.98 -3.41
N GLN A 73 -21.40 -9.74 -2.10
CA GLN A 73 -20.21 -9.43 -1.30
C GLN A 73 -19.17 -10.56 -1.34
N ASP A 74 -19.60 -11.82 -1.34
CA ASP A 74 -18.67 -12.95 -1.36
C ASP A 74 -17.96 -13.06 -2.71
N THR A 75 -18.68 -12.83 -3.80
CA THR A 75 -18.07 -12.75 -5.13
C THR A 75 -17.12 -11.54 -5.23
N TYR A 76 -17.49 -10.39 -4.65
CA TYR A 76 -16.62 -9.22 -4.59
C TYR A 76 -15.29 -9.54 -3.88
N LYS A 77 -15.35 -10.18 -2.71
CA LYS A 77 -14.16 -10.58 -1.95
C LYS A 77 -13.24 -11.48 -2.77
N ILE A 78 -13.80 -12.47 -3.48
CA ILE A 78 -13.01 -13.36 -4.34
C ILE A 78 -12.29 -12.58 -5.46
N VAL A 79 -12.99 -11.68 -6.14
CA VAL A 79 -12.39 -10.82 -7.19
C VAL A 79 -11.32 -9.90 -6.57
N TRP A 80 -11.59 -9.33 -5.40
CA TRP A 80 -10.64 -8.47 -4.69
C TRP A 80 -9.38 -9.22 -4.24
N ASP A 81 -9.54 -10.42 -3.68
CA ASP A 81 -8.44 -11.27 -3.23
C ASP A 81 -7.60 -11.76 -4.41
N ALA A 82 -8.22 -12.06 -5.55
CA ALA A 82 -7.51 -12.38 -6.79
C ALA A 82 -6.67 -11.19 -7.31
N LEU A 83 -7.21 -9.96 -7.23
CA LEU A 83 -6.47 -8.74 -7.57
C LEU A 83 -5.26 -8.56 -6.65
N ARG A 84 -5.47 -8.69 -5.34
CA ARG A 84 -4.40 -8.61 -4.35
C ARG A 84 -3.35 -9.68 -4.57
N ALA A 85 -3.74 -10.93 -4.80
CA ALA A 85 -2.81 -12.02 -5.09
C ALA A 85 -1.99 -11.74 -6.36
N ALA A 86 -2.64 -11.28 -7.45
CA ALA A 86 -1.93 -10.94 -8.68
C ALA A 86 -0.91 -9.81 -8.50
N VAL A 87 -1.23 -8.79 -7.70
CA VAL A 87 -0.36 -7.64 -7.43
C VAL A 87 0.75 -7.97 -6.41
N GLU A 88 0.37 -8.48 -5.23
CA GLU A 88 1.21 -8.62 -4.03
C GLU A 88 2.01 -9.93 -4.00
N GLN A 89 1.63 -10.96 -4.76
CA GLN A 89 2.21 -12.31 -4.68
C GLN A 89 2.75 -12.80 -6.03
N PRO A 90 3.74 -12.12 -6.64
CA PRO A 90 4.45 -12.67 -7.78
C PRO A 90 5.22 -13.94 -7.41
N ASP A 91 5.45 -14.80 -8.40
CA ASP A 91 6.33 -15.95 -8.27
C ASP A 91 7.79 -15.49 -8.14
N GLY A 92 8.52 -16.07 -7.19
CA GLY A 92 9.94 -15.79 -7.02
C GLY A 92 10.24 -14.55 -6.17
N ARG A 93 11.37 -13.91 -6.48
CA ARG A 93 11.87 -12.71 -5.78
C ARG A 93 10.97 -11.53 -6.09
N ARG A 94 10.61 -10.76 -5.07
CA ARG A 94 9.59 -9.70 -5.20
C ARG A 94 9.92 -8.46 -4.42
N ALA A 95 9.42 -7.32 -4.90
CA ALA A 95 9.43 -6.07 -4.15
C ALA A 95 8.14 -5.92 -3.35
N HIS A 96 8.26 -5.63 -2.07
CA HIS A 96 7.17 -5.21 -1.18
C HIS A 96 7.17 -3.70 -1.10
N LEU A 97 6.07 -3.10 -1.53
CA LEU A 97 5.84 -1.69 -1.32
C LEU A 97 5.05 -1.49 -0.03
N PHE A 98 5.48 -0.51 0.76
CA PHE A 98 4.80 -0.14 1.99
C PHE A 98 4.85 1.36 2.20
N ALA A 99 3.90 1.88 2.98
CA ALA A 99 3.84 3.29 3.32
C ALA A 99 3.84 3.45 4.85
N LEU A 100 4.70 4.32 5.36
CA LEU A 100 4.74 4.70 6.76
C LEU A 100 3.91 6.00 6.94
N PRO A 101 2.76 5.95 7.63
CA PRO A 101 1.98 7.15 7.90
C PRO A 101 2.67 8.02 8.95
N LEU A 102 2.75 9.32 8.68
CA LEU A 102 3.23 10.35 9.59
C LEU A 102 2.12 11.36 9.84
N VAL A 103 1.77 11.57 11.10
CA VAL A 103 0.80 12.59 11.52
C VAL A 103 1.58 13.75 12.09
N LEU A 104 1.70 14.82 11.31
CA LEU A 104 2.46 16.01 11.67
C LEU A 104 1.51 17.08 12.21
N VAL A 105 1.65 17.42 13.49
CA VAL A 105 0.92 18.54 14.09
C VAL A 105 1.86 19.75 14.11
N ALA A 106 1.48 20.83 13.43
CA ALA A 106 2.35 21.98 13.28
C ALA A 106 1.61 23.29 13.58
N GLY A 107 2.33 24.23 14.19
CA GLY A 107 1.83 25.56 14.54
C GLY A 107 2.82 26.67 14.15
N SER A 108 2.34 27.77 13.59
CA SER A 108 3.14 28.96 13.26
C SER A 108 2.32 30.24 13.38
N LYS A 109 2.93 31.31 13.91
CA LYS A 109 2.29 32.64 14.01
C LYS A 109 2.16 33.33 12.65
N ASN A 110 3.09 33.05 11.74
CA ASN A 110 3.12 33.57 10.38
C ASN A 110 2.87 32.43 9.39
N GLN A 111 2.60 32.75 8.12
CA GLN A 111 2.59 31.71 7.10
C GLN A 111 3.98 31.09 7.00
N ALA A 112 4.04 29.75 7.06
CA ALA A 112 5.27 28.98 6.96
C ALA A 112 5.04 27.73 6.09
N THR A 113 6.13 27.19 5.57
CA THR A 113 6.11 25.99 4.73
C THR A 113 7.11 24.98 5.26
N LEU A 114 6.63 23.83 5.74
CA LEU A 114 7.48 22.69 6.04
C LEU A 114 7.94 22.05 4.73
N PRO A 115 9.16 21.48 4.69
CA PRO A 115 9.73 20.90 3.49
C PRO A 115 8.91 19.70 2.99
N ALA A 116 9.03 19.43 1.69
CA ALA A 116 8.37 18.31 1.00
C ALA A 116 9.08 16.96 1.18
N GLN A 117 10.25 16.95 1.81
CA GLN A 117 11.09 15.76 1.92
C GLN A 117 12.01 15.85 3.14
N ILE A 118 12.45 14.69 3.60
CA ILE A 118 13.55 14.48 4.53
C ILE A 118 14.85 14.52 3.72
N ALA A 119 15.80 15.37 4.12
CA ALA A 119 17.05 15.54 3.40
C ALA A 119 18.03 14.38 3.66
N ASP A 120 18.13 13.93 4.92
CA ASP A 120 18.99 12.81 5.32
C ASP A 120 18.28 11.46 5.18
N GLU A 121 18.10 10.99 3.94
CA GLU A 121 17.47 9.70 3.68
C GLU A 121 18.31 8.52 4.22
N ASP A 122 19.63 8.62 4.19
CA ASP A 122 20.54 7.59 4.71
C ASP A 122 20.39 7.46 6.24
N GLY A 123 20.33 8.59 6.96
CA GLY A 123 20.09 8.62 8.39
C GLY A 123 18.72 8.05 8.78
N LEU A 124 17.67 8.36 8.00
CA LEU A 124 16.35 7.76 8.16
C LEU A 124 16.42 6.24 8.08
N ASN A 125 17.05 5.72 7.02
CA ASN A 125 17.17 4.28 6.79
C ASN A 125 18.05 3.58 7.83
N ALA A 126 19.11 4.24 8.30
CA ALA A 126 19.96 3.73 9.38
C ALA A 126 19.17 3.62 10.70
N LEU A 127 18.38 4.65 11.04
CA LEU A 127 17.52 4.65 12.23
C LEU A 127 16.49 3.53 12.17
N LEU A 128 15.81 3.37 11.04
CA LEU A 128 14.79 2.32 10.88
C LEU A 128 15.39 0.91 10.97
N ARG A 129 16.62 0.69 10.49
CA ARG A 129 17.35 -0.58 10.69
C ARG A 129 17.77 -0.79 12.13
N GLN A 130 18.36 0.24 12.76
CA GLN A 130 18.83 0.19 14.15
C GLN A 130 17.71 -0.24 15.11
N HIS A 131 16.48 0.20 14.85
CA HIS A 131 15.32 -0.12 15.68
C HIS A 131 14.44 -1.26 15.12
N GLY A 132 14.93 -2.01 14.13
CA GLY A 132 14.31 -3.26 13.65
C GLY A 132 13.04 -3.11 12.80
N VAL A 133 12.75 -1.91 12.30
CA VAL A 133 11.65 -1.69 11.33
C VAL A 133 12.02 -2.28 9.98
N LEU A 134 13.27 -2.05 9.56
CA LEU A 134 13.87 -2.67 8.38
C LEU A 134 14.87 -3.74 8.84
N SER A 135 14.95 -4.83 8.08
CA SER A 135 16.00 -5.84 8.28
C SER A 135 17.40 -5.22 8.13
N SER A 136 18.34 -5.63 8.99
CA SER A 136 19.73 -5.15 8.99
C SER A 136 20.44 -5.48 7.68
N ASP A 137 20.24 -6.70 7.18
CA ASP A 137 20.97 -7.27 6.05
C ASP A 137 20.10 -7.39 4.79
N GLY A 138 18.87 -6.88 4.83
CA GLY A 138 17.93 -6.94 3.71
C GLY A 138 18.00 -5.75 2.77
N GLU A 139 17.55 -5.98 1.55
CA GLU A 139 17.39 -4.96 0.52
C GLU A 139 16.09 -4.17 0.76
N ALA A 140 16.08 -3.33 1.79
CA ALA A 140 14.95 -2.47 2.13
C ALA A 140 15.37 -1.00 2.21
N ARG A 141 14.51 -0.10 1.71
CA ARG A 141 14.70 1.35 1.87
C ARG A 141 13.38 2.07 2.03
N VAL A 142 13.42 3.20 2.72
CA VAL A 142 12.36 4.21 2.77
C VAL A 142 12.88 5.47 2.08
N PHE A 143 12.05 6.05 1.22
CA PHE A 143 12.37 7.27 0.50
C PHE A 143 12.03 8.51 1.33
N GLY A 144 12.82 9.57 1.18
CA GLY A 144 12.66 10.80 1.95
C GLY A 144 11.46 11.67 1.55
N GLN A 145 10.80 11.41 0.42
CA GLN A 145 9.67 12.24 -0.04
C GLN A 145 8.46 12.10 0.91
N LEU A 146 7.93 13.22 1.37
CA LEU A 146 6.71 13.29 2.17
C LEU A 146 5.49 13.35 1.27
N LEU A 147 4.86 12.21 1.03
CA LEU A 147 3.77 12.10 0.08
C LEU A 147 2.44 12.57 0.66
N HIS A 148 1.66 13.29 -0.16
CA HIS A 148 0.26 13.57 0.14
C HIS A 148 -0.55 12.25 0.06
N PRO A 149 -1.62 12.07 0.86
CA PRO A 149 -2.51 10.92 0.74
C PRO A 149 -3.00 10.68 -0.70
N ASP A 150 -3.31 11.75 -1.43
CA ASP A 150 -3.75 11.65 -2.83
C ASP A 150 -2.68 11.02 -3.75
N SER A 151 -1.40 11.31 -3.51
CA SER A 151 -0.29 10.72 -4.27
C SER A 151 -0.20 9.21 -4.04
N VAL A 152 -0.50 8.76 -2.82
CA VAL A 152 -0.53 7.33 -2.48
C VAL A 152 -1.73 6.64 -3.12
N VAL A 153 -2.92 7.26 -3.04
CA VAL A 153 -4.16 6.73 -3.62
C VAL A 153 -4.13 6.71 -5.15
N ALA A 154 -3.37 7.60 -5.77
CA ALA A 154 -3.18 7.63 -7.22
C ALA A 154 -2.34 6.44 -7.76
N MET A 155 -1.71 5.64 -6.92
CA MET A 155 -1.03 4.42 -7.35
C MET A 155 -2.04 3.32 -7.68
N ASP A 156 -2.34 3.16 -8.97
CA ASP A 156 -3.23 2.11 -9.44
C ASP A 156 -2.60 0.70 -9.35
N ALA A 157 -3.46 -0.31 -9.49
CA ALA A 157 -3.05 -1.70 -9.40
C ALA A 157 -2.04 -2.13 -10.48
N ALA A 158 -2.06 -1.52 -11.67
CA ALA A 158 -1.11 -1.86 -12.74
C ALA A 158 0.28 -1.28 -12.45
N LYS A 159 0.35 -0.07 -11.87
CA LYS A 159 1.59 0.52 -11.36
C LYS A 159 2.15 -0.34 -10.23
N LEU A 160 1.33 -0.73 -9.25
CA LEU A 160 1.75 -1.62 -8.17
C LEU A 160 2.22 -2.99 -8.70
N TYR A 161 1.47 -3.59 -9.63
CA TYR A 161 1.82 -4.87 -10.26
C TYR A 161 3.21 -4.86 -10.92
N ARG A 162 3.56 -3.77 -11.62
CA ARG A 162 4.90 -3.60 -12.22
C ARG A 162 5.97 -3.43 -11.15
N LEU A 163 5.71 -2.56 -10.16
CA LEU A 163 6.65 -2.26 -9.08
C LEU A 163 7.00 -3.50 -8.25
N THR A 164 6.08 -4.45 -8.04
CA THR A 164 6.37 -5.68 -7.30
C THR A 164 7.27 -6.67 -8.06
N ARG A 165 7.45 -6.50 -9.37
CA ARG A 165 8.16 -7.43 -10.28
C ARG A 165 9.43 -6.84 -10.90
N GLU A 166 9.45 -5.55 -11.21
CA GLU A 166 10.58 -4.88 -11.86
C GLU A 166 11.61 -4.43 -10.83
N LEU A 167 12.32 -5.37 -10.20
CA LEU A 167 13.15 -5.12 -9.01
C LEU A 167 14.26 -4.07 -9.22
N ASP A 168 14.91 -4.08 -10.38
CA ASP A 168 15.98 -3.13 -10.72
C ASP A 168 15.43 -1.71 -10.95
N ALA A 169 14.16 -1.61 -11.32
CA ALA A 169 13.47 -0.34 -11.53
C ALA A 169 12.59 0.04 -10.34
N ALA A 170 12.32 -0.85 -9.38
CA ALA A 170 11.37 -0.60 -8.30
C ALA A 170 11.79 0.58 -7.40
N ALA A 171 13.10 0.73 -7.12
CA ALA A 171 13.58 1.85 -6.33
C ALA A 171 13.57 3.20 -7.10
N PRO A 172 14.11 3.27 -8.35
CA PRO A 172 13.93 4.45 -9.19
C PRO A 172 12.46 4.79 -9.46
N LEU A 173 11.62 3.83 -9.82
CA LEU A 173 10.20 4.03 -10.12
C LEU A 173 9.36 4.37 -8.88
N ALA A 174 9.80 4.00 -7.67
CA ALA A 174 9.14 4.43 -6.44
C ALA A 174 9.56 5.85 -6.04
N GLY A 175 10.83 6.23 -6.25
CA GLY A 175 11.38 7.54 -5.93
C GLY A 175 11.09 8.63 -6.98
N GLU A 176 11.20 8.32 -8.27
CA GLU A 176 10.93 9.25 -9.39
C GLU A 176 9.43 9.49 -9.62
N ALA A 177 8.57 8.55 -9.20
CA ALA A 177 7.17 8.62 -9.58
C ALA A 177 6.29 9.43 -8.62
N LEU A 178 6.84 10.03 -7.55
CA LEU A 178 6.05 10.72 -6.54
C LEU A 178 6.78 11.95 -5.97
N ASP A 179 6.39 13.12 -6.44
CA ASP A 179 6.83 14.38 -5.86
C ASP A 179 6.40 14.50 -4.39
N GLY A 180 7.34 14.90 -3.54
CA GLY A 180 7.04 15.27 -2.16
C GLY A 180 6.06 16.45 -2.12
N ALA A 181 5.19 16.47 -1.12
CA ALA A 181 4.19 17.51 -0.92
C ALA A 181 4.52 18.34 0.32
N ALA A 182 5.04 19.55 0.10
CA ALA A 182 5.26 20.52 1.17
C ALA A 182 3.96 20.81 1.94
N ILE A 183 4.10 21.24 3.20
CA ILE A 183 2.96 21.63 4.03
C ILE A 183 3.02 23.13 4.24
N THR A 184 2.06 23.86 3.69
CA THR A 184 1.87 25.28 3.98
C THR A 184 0.84 25.42 5.09
N LEU A 185 1.21 26.13 6.15
CA LEU A 185 0.34 26.38 7.30
C LEU A 185 0.39 27.84 7.75
N LYS A 186 -0.67 28.25 8.45
CA LYS A 186 -0.77 29.48 9.23
C LYS A 186 -1.63 29.15 10.43
N GLU A 187 -1.26 29.61 11.62
CA GLU A 187 -1.83 29.15 12.89
C GLU A 187 -1.51 27.68 13.12
N GLU A 188 -2.50 26.80 13.31
CA GLU A 188 -2.30 25.39 13.67
C GLU A 188 -2.93 24.44 12.65
N GLY A 189 -2.36 23.25 12.50
CA GLY A 189 -2.91 22.23 11.61
C GLY A 189 -2.38 20.83 11.90
N VAL A 190 -3.15 19.83 11.45
CA VAL A 190 -2.78 18.41 11.49
C VAL A 190 -2.68 17.91 10.05
N PHE A 191 -1.53 17.33 9.71
CA PHE A 191 -1.20 16.97 8.34
C PHE A 191 -0.77 15.50 8.28
N LEU A 192 -1.44 14.73 7.42
CA LEU A 192 -1.03 13.38 7.11
C LEU A 192 -0.04 13.39 5.93
N ARG A 193 1.10 12.74 6.12
CA ARG A 193 2.06 12.43 5.06
C ARG A 193 2.40 10.94 5.10
N TYR A 194 2.91 10.43 4.00
CA TYR A 194 3.41 9.07 3.92
C TYR A 194 4.85 9.08 3.44
N LEU A 195 5.69 8.27 4.07
CA LEU A 195 6.97 7.87 3.50
C LEU A 195 6.76 6.54 2.77
N LEU A 196 7.08 6.48 1.49
CA LEU A 196 7.04 5.24 0.74
C LEU A 196 8.33 4.45 0.98
N GLY A 197 8.23 3.14 1.07
CA GLY A 197 9.37 2.25 1.12
C GLY A 197 9.20 1.05 0.20
N VAL A 198 10.33 0.47 -0.16
CA VAL A 198 10.43 -0.76 -0.94
C VAL A 198 11.35 -1.74 -0.23
N ALA A 199 10.98 -3.01 -0.20
CA ALA A 199 11.81 -4.06 0.33
C ALA A 199 11.79 -5.30 -0.56
N ILE A 200 12.95 -5.79 -0.95
CA ILE A 200 13.08 -6.99 -1.78
C ILE A 200 13.08 -8.21 -0.86
N GLN A 201 12.23 -9.19 -1.17
CA GLN A 201 12.13 -10.45 -0.45
C GLN A 201 12.42 -11.62 -1.41
N GLN A 202 13.28 -12.55 -0.97
CA GLN A 202 13.45 -13.83 -1.65
C GLN A 202 12.33 -14.82 -1.25
N PRO A 203 12.03 -15.81 -2.09
CA PRO A 203 11.11 -16.88 -1.71
C PRO A 203 11.53 -17.58 -0.43
N GLY A 204 10.64 -17.64 0.56
CA GLY A 204 10.86 -18.33 1.83
C GLY A 204 11.58 -17.52 2.92
N ASP A 205 12.10 -16.32 2.59
CA ASP A 205 12.71 -15.45 3.60
C ASP A 205 11.66 -14.84 4.54
N ALA A 206 12.11 -14.43 5.73
CA ALA A 206 11.30 -13.61 6.63
C ALA A 206 10.90 -12.29 5.96
N ALA A 207 9.80 -11.67 6.44
CA ALA A 207 9.40 -10.36 5.94
C ALA A 207 10.51 -9.33 6.20
N PRO A 208 10.99 -8.61 5.16
CA PRO A 208 12.12 -7.68 5.30
C PRO A 208 11.77 -6.38 6.05
N VAL A 209 10.48 -6.18 6.35
CA VAL A 209 9.91 -5.02 7.04
C VAL A 209 8.94 -5.49 8.11
N GLN A 210 9.07 -4.93 9.32
CA GLN A 210 8.18 -5.23 10.45
C GLN A 210 7.32 -4.02 10.82
N LEU A 211 6.16 -3.89 10.17
CA LEU A 211 5.23 -2.77 10.39
C LEU A 211 4.24 -2.99 11.55
N GLY A 212 4.13 -4.22 12.07
CA GLY A 212 3.24 -4.59 13.16
C GLY A 212 3.90 -4.68 14.55
N GLY A 213 5.17 -4.29 14.66
CA GLY A 213 5.92 -4.32 15.92
C GLY A 213 5.52 -3.19 16.88
N ALA A 214 6.02 -3.25 18.11
CA ALA A 214 5.79 -2.20 19.11
C ALA A 214 6.41 -0.88 18.63
N VAL A 215 5.57 0.04 18.15
CA VAL A 215 5.94 1.42 17.73
C VAL A 215 6.81 2.11 18.79
N GLY A 216 6.66 1.75 20.06
CA GLY A 216 7.46 2.29 21.16
C GLY A 216 8.98 2.16 21.00
N ALA A 217 9.49 1.18 20.24
CA ALA A 217 10.93 0.99 20.07
C ALA A 217 11.59 1.97 19.08
N TRP A 218 10.84 2.45 18.09
CA TRP A 218 11.37 3.30 17.00
C TRP A 218 10.65 4.65 16.86
N GLY A 219 9.46 4.81 17.43
CA GLY A 219 8.64 6.00 17.30
C GLY A 219 9.28 7.25 17.89
N MET A 220 9.77 7.20 19.14
CA MET A 220 10.46 8.35 19.76
C MET A 220 11.75 8.76 19.04
N PRO A 221 12.66 7.82 18.70
CA PRO A 221 13.80 8.13 17.84
C PRO A 221 13.40 8.78 16.51
N LEU A 222 12.40 8.23 15.83
CA LEU A 222 11.92 8.75 14.56
C LEU A 222 11.33 10.16 14.71
N MET A 223 10.48 10.40 15.71
CA MET A 223 9.91 11.73 15.99
C MET A 223 11.00 12.77 16.21
N LYS A 224 12.05 12.44 16.99
CA LYS A 224 13.19 13.34 17.20
C LYS A 224 13.90 13.65 15.88
N PHE A 225 14.20 12.60 15.11
CA PHE A 225 14.85 12.73 13.81
C PHE A 225 14.03 13.60 12.85
N LEU A 226 12.70 13.38 12.76
CA LEU A 226 11.80 14.18 11.95
C LEU A 226 11.73 15.65 12.41
N GLY A 227 11.73 15.89 13.72
CA GLY A 227 11.75 17.25 14.28
C GLY A 227 13.00 18.04 13.86
N GLU A 228 14.14 17.38 13.73
CA GLU A 228 15.39 17.98 13.24
C GLU A 228 15.36 18.17 11.72
N GLN A 229 14.92 17.14 10.97
CA GLN A 229 14.91 17.16 9.50
C GLN A 229 13.88 18.12 8.89
N LEU A 230 12.74 18.33 9.58
CA LEU A 230 11.65 19.18 9.13
C LEU A 230 11.67 20.55 9.83
N HIS A 231 12.76 20.88 10.52
CA HIS A 231 12.89 22.14 11.23
C HIS A 231 12.67 23.32 10.27
N THR A 232 11.80 24.24 10.67
CA THR A 232 11.46 25.44 9.90
C THR A 232 11.31 26.60 10.87
N ASP A 233 11.99 27.71 10.58
CA ASP A 233 11.97 28.89 11.44
C ASP A 233 10.55 29.39 11.71
N GLY A 234 10.24 29.61 13.00
CA GLY A 234 8.92 30.09 13.42
C GLY A 234 7.82 29.03 13.45
N VAL A 235 8.14 27.76 13.16
CA VAL A 235 7.22 26.62 13.25
C VAL A 235 7.53 25.78 14.49
N THR A 236 6.50 25.46 15.26
CA THR A 236 6.52 24.39 16.26
C THR A 236 5.96 23.13 15.63
N LEU A 237 6.72 22.03 15.64
CA LEU A 237 6.33 20.74 15.07
C LEU A 237 6.25 19.67 16.15
N PHE A 238 5.15 18.92 16.15
CA PHE A 238 4.94 17.69 16.93
C PHE A 238 4.68 16.55 15.92
N PRO A 239 5.75 15.86 15.49
CA PRO A 239 5.67 14.76 14.53
C PRO A 239 5.24 13.43 15.15
#